data_AF-A0A966JC89-F1
#
_entry.id   AF-A0A966JC89-F1
#
_cell.length_a   1.000
_cell.length_b   1.000
_cell.length_c   1.000
_cell.angle_alpha   90.00
_cell.angle_beta   90.00
_cell.angle_gamma   90.00
#
_symmetry.space_group_name_H-M   'P 1'
#
loop_
_entity.id
_entity.type
_entity.pdbx_description
1 polymer ?
#
loop_
_entity_poly.entity_id
_entity_poly.type
_entity_poly.pdbx_seq_one_letter_code
_entity_poly.pdbx_strand_id
1 'polypeptide(L)' 'MVTVQLQRRGVYRHPMPVGVRTASGWTVVRAEPLPDRQTVRIVLAEPPMDVWLDPFGTVESRTTAQSRFVLP' A
#
# COMPACT_ATOMS: atom_id res chain seq x y z
N MET A 1 9.01 4.13 -10.96
CA MET A 1 9.00 2.99 -10.01
C MET A 1 8.89 3.54 -8.60
N VAL A 2 7.99 2.98 -7.79
CA VAL A 2 7.82 3.32 -6.37
C VAL A 2 8.18 2.11 -5.52
N THR A 3 8.91 2.35 -4.42
CA THR A 3 9.27 1.32 -3.45
C THR A 3 8.60 1.65 -2.13
N VAL A 4 7.81 0.72 -1.60
CA VAL A 4 7.09 0.88 -0.33
C VAL A 4 7.63 -0.13 0.67
N GLN A 5 8.01 0.33 1.85
CA GLN A 5 8.33 -0.55 2.97
C GLN A 5 7.08 -0.73 3.83
N LEU A 6 6.66 -1.98 3.98
CA LEU A 6 5.57 -2.35 4.86
C LEU A 6 6.13 -2.95 6.14
N GLN A 7 5.51 -2.56 7.26
CA GLN A 7 5.78 -3.13 8.56
C GLN A 7 4.46 -3.53 9.21
N ARG A 8 4.34 -4.80 9.60
CA ARG A 8 3.17 -5.28 10.32
C ARG A 8 3.12 -4.64 11.71
N ARG A 9 1.93 -4.16 12.08
CA ARG A 9 1.61 -3.75 13.45
C ARG A 9 0.38 -4.56 13.89
N GLY A 10 0.56 -5.44 14.87
CA GLY A 10 -0.48 -6.35 15.35
C GLY A 10 -0.34 -7.80 14.87
N VAL A 11 -1.38 -8.60 15.12
CA VAL A 11 -1.37 -10.07 14.98
C VAL A 11 -1.97 -10.59 13.68
N TYR A 12 -2.75 -9.78 12.97
CA TYR A 12 -3.48 -10.20 11.78
C TYR A 12 -2.56 -10.39 10.58
N ARG A 13 -2.73 -11.53 9.89
CA ARG A 13 -1.95 -11.93 8.71
C ARG A 13 -2.87 -11.99 7.50
N HIS A 14 -2.88 -10.90 6.76
CA HIS A 14 -3.70 -10.75 5.56
C HIS A 14 -2.81 -10.18 4.44
N PRO A 15 -3.07 -10.54 3.16
CA PRO A 15 -2.37 -9.92 2.04
C PRO A 15 -2.76 -8.44 1.91
N MET A 16 -1.95 -7.52 2.43
CA MET A 16 -2.28 -6.09 2.48
C MET A 16 -2.26 -5.43 1.10
N PRO A 17 -3.38 -4.85 0.64
CA PRO A 17 -3.37 -4.01 -0.53
C PRO A 17 -2.56 -2.75 -0.26
N VAL A 18 -1.68 -2.39 -1.19
CA VAL A 18 -0.99 -1.11 -1.22
C VAL A 18 -1.31 -0.47 -2.55
N GLY A 19 -1.91 0.72 -2.49
CA GLY A 19 -2.22 1.53 -3.66
C GLY A 19 -1.20 2.63 -3.86
N VAL A 20 -0.86 2.90 -5.11
CA VAL A 20 -0.23 4.15 -5.54
C VAL A 20 -1.15 4.84 -6.53
N ARG A 21 -1.52 6.10 -6.25
CA ARG A 21 -2.34 6.93 -7.13
C ARG A 21 -1.45 7.66 -8.12
N THR A 22 -1.91 7.75 -9.35
CA THR A 22 -1.37 8.54 -10.46
C THR A 22 -2.51 9.38 -11.07
N ALA A 23 -2.26 10.13 -12.14
CA ALA A 23 -3.31 10.95 -12.75
C ALA A 23 -4.42 10.07 -13.39
N SER A 24 -4.07 8.88 -13.90
CA SER A 24 -5.03 7.92 -14.43
C SER A 24 -5.76 7.05 -13.39
N GLY A 25 -5.35 7.09 -12.12
CA GLY A 25 -6.01 6.38 -11.04
C GLY A 25 -5.07 5.55 -10.16
N TRP A 26 -5.59 4.47 -9.58
CA TRP A 26 -4.88 3.63 -8.61
C TRP A 26 -4.25 2.40 -9.26
N THR A 27 -2.95 2.20 -9.02
CA THR A 27 -2.31 0.88 -9.18
C THR A 27 -2.23 0.22 -7.82
N VAL A 28 -2.80 -0.99 -7.68
CA VAL A 28 -2.86 -1.72 -6.40
C VAL A 28 -2.12 -3.05 -6.51
N VAL A 29 -1.29 -3.32 -5.53
CA VAL A 29 -0.60 -4.60 -5.35
C VAL A 29 -0.95 -5.18 -3.99
N ARG A 30 -0.75 -6.48 -3.79
CA ARG A 30 -0.94 -7.14 -2.49
C ARG A 30 0.42 -7.55 -1.93
N ALA A 31 0.64 -7.17 -0.68
CA ALA A 31 1.77 -7.60 0.12
C ALA A 31 1.62 -9.06 0.55
N GLU A 32 2.74 -9.73 0.82
CA GLU A 32 2.75 -11.08 1.36
C GLU A 32 2.22 -11.08 2.81
N PRO A 33 1.40 -12.06 3.23
CA PRO A 33 0.78 -12.05 4.56
C PRO A 33 1.74 -12.40 5.70
N LEU A 34 2.81 -13.15 5.42
CA LEU A 34 3.69 -13.73 6.44
C LEU A 34 4.79 -12.78 6.94
N PRO A 35 5.52 -12.04 6.08
CA PRO A 35 6.64 -11.21 6.53
C PRO A 35 6.20 -10.05 7.42
N ASP A 36 6.93 -9.83 8.50
CA ASP A 36 6.70 -8.71 9.42
C ASP A 36 7.19 -7.39 8.82
N ARG A 37 8.21 -7.48 7.97
CA ARG A 37 8.76 -6.37 7.19
C ARG A 37 8.98 -6.85 5.77
N GLN A 38 8.52 -6.06 4.80
CA GLN A 38 8.74 -6.37 3.39
C GLN A 38 8.80 -5.11 2.56
N THR A 39 9.44 -5.23 1.41
CA THR A 39 9.52 -4.17 0.42
C THR A 39 8.72 -4.57 -0.80
N VAL A 40 7.76 -3.75 -1.17
CA VAL A 40 6.95 -3.95 -2.37
C VAL A 40 7.39 -2.94 -3.43
N ARG A 41 7.59 -3.43 -4.66
CA ARG A 41 7.98 -2.61 -5.81
C ARG A 41 6.80 -2.48 -6.75
N ILE A 42 6.47 -1.25 -7.11
CA ILE A 42 5.32 -0.93 -7.97
C ILE A 42 5.84 -0.17 -9.18
N VAL A 43 5.64 -0.74 -10.36
CA VAL A 43 5.96 -0.10 -11.63
C VAL A 43 4.75 0.72 -12.05
N LEU A 44 4.99 1.98 -12.42
CA LEU A 44 3.95 2.94 -12.79
C LEU A 44 4.31 3.52 -14.16
N ALA A 45 3.30 3.76 -14.98
CA ALA A 45 3.44 4.47 -16.26
C ALA A 45 3.51 5.99 -16.07
N GLU A 46 3.02 6.50 -14.94
CA GLU A 46 2.88 7.92 -14.63
C GLU A 46 3.54 8.29 -13.30
N PRO A 47 3.83 9.59 -13.07
CA PRO A 47 4.31 10.07 -11.78
C PRO A 47 3.34 9.72 -10.64
N PRO A 48 3.85 9.23 -9.50
CA PRO A 48 3.02 8.90 -8.35
C PRO A 48 2.60 10.18 -7.60
N MET A 49 1.36 10.22 -7.13
CA MET A 49 0.78 11.35 -6.39
C MET A 49 0.52 11.00 -4.93
N ASP A 50 -0.04 9.81 -4.67
CA ASP A 50 -0.37 9.34 -3.32
C ASP A 50 0.05 7.88 -3.15
N VAL A 51 0.44 7.49 -1.95
CA VAL A 51 0.55 6.09 -1.52
C VAL A 51 -0.43 5.86 -0.39
N TRP A 52 -1.20 4.78 -0.45
CA TRP A 52 -2.17 4.46 0.59
C TRP A 52 -2.23 2.95 0.84
N LEU A 53 -2.16 2.55 2.11
CA LEU A 53 -2.49 1.21 2.55
C LEU A 53 -4.01 0.98 2.50
N ASP A 54 -4.42 -0.03 1.73
CA ASP A 54 -5.83 -0.42 1.51
C ASP A 54 -6.75 0.75 1.11
N PRO A 55 -6.52 1.39 -0.06
CA PRO A 55 -7.26 2.58 -0.50
C PRO A 55 -8.77 2.34 -0.71
N PHE A 56 -9.21 1.09 -0.74
CA PHE A 56 -10.61 0.71 -0.95
C PHE A 56 -11.27 0.08 0.28
N GLY A 57 -10.57 0.01 1.43
CA GLY A 57 -11.13 -0.56 2.66
C GLY A 57 -11.51 -2.04 2.53
N THR A 58 -10.77 -2.80 1.73
CA THR A 58 -11.04 -4.23 1.49
C THR A 58 -10.58 -5.13 2.63
N VAL A 59 -9.86 -4.57 3.60
CA VAL A 59 -9.38 -5.26 4.80
C VAL A 59 -9.93 -4.55 6.02
N GLU A 60 -10.56 -5.32 6.91
CA GLU A 60 -10.99 -4.82 8.21
C GLU A 60 -9.78 -4.53 9.11
N SER A 61 -9.32 -3.27 9.08
CA SER A 61 -8.26 -2.77 9.94
C SER A 61 -8.55 -1.34 10.36
N ARG A 62 -8.37 -1.07 11.66
CA ARG A 62 -8.55 0.28 12.22
C ARG A 62 -7.44 1.25 11.84
N THR A 63 -6.32 0.76 11.29
CA THR A 63 -5.10 1.56 11.09
C THR A 63 -4.70 1.72 9.61
N THR A 64 -5.31 0.97 8.68
CA THR A 64 -4.98 1.07 7.25
C THR A 64 -5.30 2.46 6.69
N ALA A 65 -6.47 3.01 7.01
CA ALA A 65 -6.90 4.35 6.61
C ALA A 65 -5.93 5.47 7.05
N GLN A 66 -5.13 5.24 8.10
CA GLN A 66 -4.17 6.21 8.63
C GLN A 66 -2.85 6.23 7.85
N SER A 67 -2.61 5.23 7.00
CA SER A 67 -1.35 5.06 6.27
C SER A 67 -1.47 5.60 4.85
N ARG A 68 -1.77 6.89 4.74
CA ARG A 68 -1.85 7.65 3.47
C ARG A 68 -0.76 8.73 3.45
N PHE A 69 -0.01 8.77 2.35
CA PHE A 69 1.10 9.70 2.14
C PHE A 69 0.93 10.38 0.79
N VAL A 70 0.93 11.71 0.79
CA VAL A 70 1.03 12.52 -0.44
C VAL A 70 2.49 12.62 -0.81
N LEU A 71 2.82 12.37 -2.07
CA LEU A 71 4.18 12.45 -2.58
C LEU A 71 4.45 13.83 -3.21
N PRO A 72 5.68 14.36 -3.07
CA PRO A 72 6.07 15.63 -3.67
C PRO A 72 6.15 15.57 -5.20
#